data_AF-A0A9D7SWI3-F1
#
_entry.id   AF-A0A9D7SWI3-F1
#
_cell.length_a   1.000
_cell.length_b   1.000
_cell.length_c   1.000
_cell.angle_alpha   90.00
_cell.angle_beta   90.00
_cell.angle_gamma   90.00
#
_symmetry.space_group_name_H-M   'P 1'
#
loop_
_entity.id
_entity.type
_entity.pdbx_description
1 polymer ?
#
loop_
_entity_poly.entity_id
_entity_poly.type
_entity_poly.pdbx_seq_one_letter_code
_entity_poly.pdbx_strand_id
1 'polypeptide(L)'
;MIYTSVTIIDKEVTIYPGAFLETRGKGEIIFAKKVNILGESQVFDQYLNVEFRGATISSLNPCWFGAKGYDEIDDTKAFQKLFAIARTYSYNINVEIPVGKFLISESIEIGNEVPVGKSINLIGKGMSANSRLGSSLVWNGETGKNMLIINNNTSFVIDGIGFNAESNHLLKSDIELRPYINQLSIRNCSFTGCAGRESANINMNAGNGLQVSEINFENCLFGGVTYDNKTWLTESAVIGGLANTKNFFFRNCSFLGYSIGGINIKISDIIKVENCGFAFNDIDIICQLCNIIASSNYSERSNSFFKSEISQNVAFATFLDNCFYGSEDADFVIRGGAGSIVLINNNFGGMGGSDQINKIKWDDKATSTIYSNGNFYKNASGIESPFYDMQNRPLTKGFQSINDKSGLEAINIRKLPIVHQ
;
A
#
# COMPACT_ATOMS: atom_id res chain seq x y z
N MET A 1 -1.78 -35.18 22.79
CA MET A 1 -2.58 -35.23 24.04
C MET A 1 -3.99 -34.79 23.70
N ILE A 2 -5.01 -35.50 24.20
CA ILE A 2 -6.42 -35.23 23.89
C ILE A 2 -7.12 -34.75 25.16
N TYR A 3 -7.80 -33.61 25.10
CA TYR A 3 -8.56 -33.04 26.21
C TYR A 3 -10.06 -33.11 25.91
N THR A 4 -10.83 -33.76 26.78
CA THR A 4 -12.28 -33.98 26.60
C THR A 4 -13.14 -33.07 27.48
N SER A 5 -12.51 -32.32 28.39
CA SER A 5 -13.12 -31.32 29.27
C SER A 5 -12.25 -30.07 29.35
N VAL A 6 -12.81 -28.96 29.83
CA VAL A 6 -12.06 -27.75 30.14
C VAL A 6 -10.90 -28.10 31.09
N THR A 7 -9.68 -27.74 30.69
CA THR A 7 -8.46 -28.02 31.44
C THR A 7 -7.63 -26.74 31.57
N ILE A 8 -7.41 -26.30 32.79
CA ILE A 8 -6.58 -25.13 33.10
C ILE A 8 -5.17 -25.63 33.42
N ILE A 9 -4.19 -25.13 32.67
CA ILE A 9 -2.77 -25.40 32.90
C ILE A 9 -2.17 -24.17 33.59
N ASP A 10 -2.06 -24.25 34.92
CA ASP A 10 -1.53 -23.19 35.78
C ASP A 10 -0.04 -23.40 36.13
N LYS A 11 0.77 -23.66 35.10
CA LYS A 11 2.23 -23.78 35.19
C LYS A 11 2.86 -23.38 33.86
N GLU A 12 4.13 -23.02 33.88
CA GLU A 12 4.86 -22.75 32.63
C GLU A 12 4.93 -24.02 31.77
N VAL A 13 4.73 -23.84 30.46
CA VAL A 13 4.71 -24.94 29.49
C VAL A 13 5.72 -24.67 28.39
N THR A 14 6.53 -25.68 28.06
CA THR A 14 7.30 -25.70 26.82
C THR A 14 6.78 -26.82 25.93
N ILE A 15 6.33 -26.47 24.73
CA ILE A 15 5.85 -27.39 23.70
C ILE A 15 6.97 -27.57 22.68
N TYR A 16 7.44 -28.80 22.53
CA TYR A 16 8.53 -29.16 21.61
C TYR A 16 8.01 -29.54 20.22
N PRO A 17 8.83 -29.44 19.15
CA PRO A 17 8.47 -29.93 17.83
C PRO A 17 7.99 -31.38 17.87
N GLY A 18 6.93 -31.69 17.12
CA GLY A 18 6.31 -33.02 17.09
C GLY A 18 5.31 -33.29 18.22
N ALA A 19 5.16 -32.39 19.19
CA ALA A 19 4.01 -32.42 20.10
C ALA A 19 2.72 -32.11 19.33
N PHE A 20 1.61 -32.70 19.75
CA PHE A 20 0.29 -32.45 19.16
C PHE A 20 -0.80 -32.44 20.24
N LEU A 21 -1.59 -31.37 20.27
CA LEU A 21 -2.66 -31.15 21.24
C LEU A 21 -4.01 -31.06 20.52
N GLU A 22 -4.99 -31.81 21.01
CA GLU A 22 -6.32 -31.95 20.44
C GLU A 22 -7.38 -31.77 21.55
N THR A 23 -8.54 -31.22 21.21
CA THR A 23 -9.73 -31.23 22.09
C THR A 23 -10.87 -31.99 21.43
N ARG A 24 -11.70 -32.67 22.23
CA ARG A 24 -12.92 -33.34 21.76
C ARG A 24 -14.13 -32.94 22.60
N GLY A 25 -15.30 -32.88 21.98
CA GLY A 25 -16.55 -32.55 22.66
C GLY A 25 -16.51 -31.16 23.29
N LYS A 26 -16.61 -31.09 24.62
CA LYS A 26 -16.50 -29.83 25.40
C LYS A 26 -15.07 -29.53 25.87
N GLY A 27 -14.07 -30.18 25.29
CA GLY A 27 -12.67 -29.95 25.60
C GLY A 27 -12.26 -28.50 25.29
N GLU A 28 -11.50 -27.90 26.21
CA GLU A 28 -10.87 -26.59 26.07
C GLU A 28 -9.57 -26.61 26.87
N ILE A 29 -8.51 -26.01 26.32
CA ILE A 29 -7.22 -25.87 27.01
C ILE A 29 -7.02 -24.40 27.34
N ILE A 30 -6.78 -24.09 28.60
CA ILE A 30 -6.55 -22.73 29.07
C ILE A 30 -5.16 -22.65 29.68
N PHE A 31 -4.25 -21.90 29.05
CA PHE A 31 -2.93 -21.64 29.61
C PHE A 31 -2.98 -20.38 30.48
N ALA A 32 -2.73 -20.54 31.79
CA ALA A 32 -2.74 -19.44 32.76
C ALA A 32 -1.34 -18.88 33.08
N LYS A 33 -0.28 -19.55 32.61
CA LYS A 33 1.13 -19.17 32.77
C LYS A 33 1.85 -19.27 31.43
N LYS A 34 3.10 -18.81 31.39
CA LYS A 34 3.92 -18.66 30.19
C LYS A 34 3.95 -19.95 29.35
N VAL A 35 3.74 -19.81 28.04
CA VAL A 35 3.84 -20.89 27.05
C VAL A 35 4.95 -20.54 26.06
N ASN A 36 5.92 -21.44 25.94
CA ASN A 36 6.94 -21.40 24.91
C ASN A 36 6.67 -22.53 23.92
N ILE A 37 6.51 -22.21 22.64
CA ILE A 37 6.37 -23.21 21.57
C ILE A 37 7.64 -23.13 20.73
N LEU A 38 8.34 -24.26 20.63
CA LEU A 38 9.59 -24.35 19.88
C LEU A 38 9.32 -24.89 18.47
N GLY A 39 9.84 -24.18 17.47
CA GLY A 39 9.72 -24.56 16.06
C GLY A 39 8.44 -24.10 15.38
N GLU A 40 8.33 -24.42 14.09
CA GLU A 40 7.29 -23.97 13.16
C GLU A 40 6.42 -25.13 12.65
N SER A 41 6.30 -26.21 13.44
CA SER A 41 5.44 -27.35 13.11
C SER A 41 4.06 -27.21 13.73
N GLN A 42 3.07 -27.88 13.15
CA GLN A 42 1.75 -27.99 13.76
C GLN A 42 1.83 -28.63 15.15
N VAL A 43 1.25 -27.95 16.12
CA VAL A 43 1.15 -28.42 17.51
C VAL A 43 -0.29 -28.44 18.03
N PHE A 44 -1.20 -27.78 17.32
CA PHE A 44 -2.62 -27.72 17.65
C PHE A 44 -3.44 -28.34 16.53
N ASP A 45 -4.43 -29.14 16.90
CA ASP A 45 -5.50 -29.55 15.99
C ASP A 45 -6.28 -28.33 15.49
N GLN A 46 -6.75 -28.37 14.23
CA GLN A 46 -7.46 -27.25 13.61
C GLN A 46 -8.79 -26.91 14.31
N TYR A 47 -9.39 -27.88 15.01
CA TYR A 47 -10.63 -27.72 15.78
C TYR A 47 -10.37 -27.52 17.28
N LEU A 48 -9.12 -27.34 17.68
CA LEU A 48 -8.75 -27.16 19.08
C LEU A 48 -9.42 -25.91 19.68
N ASN A 49 -10.04 -26.05 20.84
CA ASN A 49 -10.42 -24.89 21.66
C ASN A 49 -9.29 -24.56 22.63
N VAL A 50 -8.63 -23.42 22.42
CA VAL A 50 -7.49 -22.96 23.20
C VAL A 50 -7.62 -21.49 23.59
N GLU A 51 -7.33 -21.20 24.85
CA GLU A 51 -7.24 -19.86 25.43
C GLU A 51 -5.84 -19.66 26.02
N PHE A 52 -5.22 -18.52 25.74
CA PHE A 52 -4.00 -18.08 26.38
C PHE A 52 -4.33 -16.84 27.22
N ARG A 53 -4.44 -17.02 28.55
CA ARG A 53 -4.90 -15.95 29.44
C ARG A 53 -3.82 -14.92 29.65
N GLY A 54 -4.15 -13.64 29.50
CA GLY A 54 -3.16 -12.56 29.66
C GLY A 54 -1.94 -12.77 28.75
N ALA A 55 -0.81 -12.13 29.06
CA ALA A 55 0.44 -12.16 28.28
C ALA A 55 1.22 -13.49 28.36
N THR A 56 0.52 -14.62 28.25
CA THR A 56 1.11 -15.96 28.41
C THR A 56 1.86 -16.44 27.17
N ILE A 57 1.57 -15.89 26.00
CA ILE A 57 2.32 -16.15 24.76
C ILE A 57 2.75 -14.83 24.13
N SER A 58 3.97 -14.78 23.60
CA SER A 58 4.56 -13.54 23.05
C SER A 58 4.20 -13.31 21.58
N SER A 59 3.91 -14.39 20.84
CA SER A 59 3.54 -14.33 19.43
C SER A 59 2.71 -15.54 19.04
N LEU A 60 2.02 -15.44 17.90
CA LEU A 60 1.28 -16.54 17.27
C LEU A 60 1.92 -16.87 15.93
N ASN A 61 1.88 -18.15 15.55
CA ASN A 61 2.39 -18.62 14.26
C ASN A 61 1.32 -19.49 13.58
N PRO A 62 0.97 -19.24 12.29
CA PRO A 62 -0.09 -19.97 11.60
C PRO A 62 0.23 -21.47 11.46
N CYS A 63 1.51 -21.85 11.37
CA CYS A 63 1.91 -23.26 11.23
C CYS A 63 1.55 -24.09 12.46
N TRP A 64 1.51 -23.48 13.65
CA TRP A 64 1.08 -24.17 14.87
C TRP A 64 -0.37 -24.68 14.77
N PHE A 65 -1.19 -24.04 13.94
CA PHE A 65 -2.60 -24.36 13.69
C PHE A 65 -2.82 -25.12 12.37
N GLY A 66 -1.75 -25.61 11.76
CA GLY A 66 -1.82 -26.49 10.59
C GLY A 66 -1.50 -25.86 9.25
N ALA A 67 -1.21 -24.56 9.20
CA ALA A 67 -0.74 -23.93 7.97
C ALA A 67 0.56 -24.61 7.52
N LYS A 68 0.69 -24.84 6.22
CA LYS A 68 1.87 -25.48 5.62
C LYS A 68 2.78 -24.44 4.99
N GLY A 69 2.24 -23.51 4.20
CA GLY A 69 3.07 -22.55 3.47
C GLY A 69 3.87 -23.19 2.33
N TYR A 70 3.49 -24.39 1.89
CA TYR A 70 4.02 -25.11 0.73
C TYR A 70 2.99 -26.18 0.28
N ASP A 71 3.27 -26.86 -0.84
CA ASP A 71 2.45 -27.97 -1.39
C ASP A 71 1.05 -27.62 -1.93
N GLU A 72 0.81 -26.36 -2.31
CA GLU A 72 -0.49 -25.93 -2.88
C GLU A 72 -1.69 -26.21 -1.95
N ILE A 73 -1.45 -26.30 -0.64
CA ILE A 73 -2.47 -26.52 0.38
C ILE A 73 -3.10 -25.18 0.75
N ASP A 74 -4.43 -25.17 0.85
CA ASP A 74 -5.20 -24.04 1.35
C ASP A 74 -5.02 -23.89 2.88
N ASP A 75 -4.37 -22.79 3.27
CA ASP A 75 -4.02 -22.47 4.66
C ASP A 75 -5.07 -21.58 5.36
N THR A 76 -6.15 -21.22 4.66
CA THR A 76 -7.18 -20.27 5.11
C THR A 76 -7.69 -20.57 6.52
N LYS A 77 -8.04 -21.84 6.81
CA LYS A 77 -8.63 -22.20 8.11
C LYS A 77 -7.64 -22.05 9.27
N ALA A 78 -6.35 -22.30 9.03
CA ALA A 78 -5.31 -22.10 10.04
C ALA A 78 -5.14 -20.61 10.38
N PHE A 79 -5.12 -19.72 9.37
CA PHE A 79 -5.09 -18.28 9.58
C PHE A 79 -6.36 -17.76 10.25
N GLN A 80 -7.55 -18.18 9.81
CA GLN A 80 -8.81 -17.80 10.44
C GLN A 80 -8.85 -18.19 11.93
N LYS A 81 -8.38 -19.41 12.26
CA LYS A 81 -8.27 -19.88 13.65
C LYS A 81 -7.29 -19.03 14.45
N LEU A 82 -6.11 -18.77 13.90
CA LEU A 82 -5.09 -17.95 14.53
C LEU A 82 -5.63 -16.55 14.84
N PHE A 83 -6.30 -15.90 13.89
CA PHE A 83 -6.84 -14.56 14.11
C PHE A 83 -8.04 -14.53 15.05
N ALA A 84 -8.85 -15.60 15.09
CA ALA A 84 -9.89 -15.75 16.10
C ALA A 84 -9.30 -15.79 17.52
N ILE A 85 -8.18 -16.50 17.71
CA ILE A 85 -7.44 -16.51 18.99
C ILE A 85 -6.78 -15.14 19.23
N ALA A 86 -6.13 -14.56 18.22
CA ALA A 86 -5.50 -13.24 18.31
C ALA A 86 -6.48 -12.16 18.77
N ARG A 87 -7.76 -12.26 18.38
CA ARG A 87 -8.81 -11.31 18.74
C ARG A 87 -9.16 -11.32 20.22
N THR A 88 -9.08 -12.47 20.92
CA THR A 88 -9.49 -12.58 22.33
C THR A 88 -8.51 -11.94 23.31
N TYR A 89 -7.28 -11.65 22.88
CA TYR A 89 -6.29 -11.01 23.76
C TYR A 89 -6.65 -9.57 24.10
N SER A 90 -6.25 -9.12 25.29
CA SER A 90 -6.41 -7.74 25.76
C SER A 90 -5.21 -6.83 25.48
N TYR A 91 -4.13 -7.35 24.89
CA TYR A 91 -2.86 -6.66 24.65
C TYR A 91 -2.36 -6.92 23.22
N ASN A 92 -1.37 -6.14 22.79
CA ASN A 92 -0.78 -6.25 21.46
C ASN A 92 -0.15 -7.63 21.23
N ILE A 93 -0.42 -8.22 20.08
CA ILE A 93 0.11 -9.54 19.73
C ILE A 93 0.73 -9.50 18.34
N ASN A 94 1.87 -10.17 18.20
CA ASN A 94 2.52 -10.37 16.92
C ASN A 94 2.09 -11.71 16.33
N VAL A 95 1.68 -11.69 15.07
CA VAL A 95 1.51 -12.87 14.24
C VAL A 95 2.75 -13.01 13.37
N GLU A 96 3.60 -13.96 13.72
CA GLU A 96 4.82 -14.27 13.00
C GLU A 96 4.51 -15.26 11.88
N ILE A 97 4.55 -14.77 10.64
CA ILE A 97 4.37 -15.59 9.44
C ILE A 97 5.77 -16.11 9.05
N PRO A 98 6.01 -17.42 9.09
CA PRO A 98 7.32 -17.97 8.75
C PRO A 98 7.56 -17.92 7.23
N VAL A 99 8.73 -18.39 6.82
CA VAL A 99 9.06 -18.53 5.39
C VAL A 99 8.09 -19.54 4.76
N GLY A 100 7.45 -19.15 3.65
CA GLY A 100 6.47 -19.98 2.97
C GLY A 100 5.59 -19.21 1.96
N LYS A 101 4.91 -19.96 1.11
CA LYS A 101 3.82 -19.53 0.22
C LYS A 101 2.50 -20.08 0.76
N PHE A 102 1.75 -19.26 1.49
CA PHE A 102 0.49 -19.65 2.13
C PHE A 102 -0.69 -19.35 1.22
N LEU A 103 -1.44 -20.37 0.78
CA LEU A 103 -2.60 -20.16 -0.07
C LEU A 103 -3.82 -19.74 0.76
N ILE A 104 -4.51 -18.69 0.32
CA ILE A 104 -5.71 -18.14 0.96
C ILE A 104 -6.87 -18.16 -0.03
N SER A 105 -7.96 -18.86 0.28
CA SER A 105 -9.13 -19.06 -0.57
C SER A 105 -10.37 -18.25 -0.14
N GLU A 106 -10.39 -17.76 1.11
CA GLU A 106 -11.45 -16.91 1.65
C GLU A 106 -10.84 -15.66 2.30
N SER A 107 -11.58 -14.54 2.33
CA SER A 107 -11.15 -13.32 2.99
C SER A 107 -10.86 -13.56 4.48
N ILE A 108 -9.77 -12.97 4.98
CA ILE A 108 -9.36 -13.06 6.37
C ILE A 108 -9.62 -11.71 7.05
N GLU A 109 -10.42 -11.73 8.11
CA GLU A 109 -10.69 -10.55 8.93
C GLU A 109 -9.69 -10.41 10.08
N ILE A 110 -8.98 -9.28 10.09
CA ILE A 110 -7.99 -8.94 11.10
C ILE A 110 -8.49 -7.70 11.83
N GLY A 111 -8.81 -7.86 13.11
CA GLY A 111 -9.52 -6.80 13.80
C GLY A 111 -10.00 -7.18 15.16
N ASN A 112 -10.15 -6.17 16.00
CA ASN A 112 -10.79 -6.29 17.30
C ASN A 112 -12.30 -6.09 17.15
N GLU A 113 -13.11 -6.73 17.98
CA GLU A 113 -14.57 -6.58 17.93
C GLU A 113 -15.03 -5.15 18.24
N VAL A 114 -14.23 -4.43 19.03
CA VAL A 114 -14.42 -3.03 19.37
C VAL A 114 -13.11 -2.26 19.16
N PRO A 115 -13.13 -0.93 18.96
CA PRO A 115 -11.92 -0.10 18.95
C PRO A 115 -11.23 -0.10 20.32
N VAL A 116 -10.47 -1.14 20.59
CA VAL A 116 -9.53 -1.23 21.72
C VAL A 116 -8.17 -0.75 21.23
N GLY A 117 -7.40 -0.06 22.08
CA GLY A 117 -6.03 0.39 21.79
C GLY A 117 -5.02 -0.76 21.69
N LYS A 118 -5.43 -1.88 21.10
CA LYS A 118 -4.68 -3.10 20.87
C LYS A 118 -4.41 -3.26 19.37
N SER A 119 -3.24 -3.81 19.08
CA SER A 119 -2.75 -4.09 17.73
C SER A 119 -2.57 -5.59 17.51
N ILE A 120 -3.01 -6.09 16.36
CA ILE A 120 -2.61 -7.40 15.84
C ILE A 120 -1.61 -7.13 14.71
N ASN A 121 -0.32 -7.30 15.01
CA ASN A 121 0.76 -7.02 14.06
C ASN A 121 1.04 -8.24 13.18
N LEU A 122 1.37 -8.03 11.92
CA LEU A 122 1.74 -9.09 10.97
C LEU A 122 3.22 -8.97 10.63
N ILE A 123 4.01 -9.98 10.99
CA ILE A 123 5.48 -9.94 10.85
C ILE A 123 5.92 -11.16 10.04
N GLY A 124 6.31 -10.93 8.78
CA GLY A 124 6.91 -11.92 7.91
C GLY A 124 8.44 -11.97 8.02
N LYS A 125 9.06 -12.95 7.37
CA LYS A 125 10.52 -13.13 7.29
C LYS A 125 11.14 -12.48 6.04
N GLY A 126 10.35 -11.73 5.25
CA GLY A 126 10.78 -11.01 4.06
C GLY A 126 9.80 -11.19 2.90
N MET A 127 9.64 -10.18 2.04
CA MET A 127 8.80 -10.29 0.85
C MET A 127 9.45 -11.18 -0.22
N SER A 128 8.87 -12.34 -0.51
CA SER A 128 9.27 -13.18 -1.64
C SER A 128 8.12 -14.11 -2.06
N ALA A 129 7.89 -14.25 -3.36
CA ALA A 129 7.00 -15.27 -3.91
C ALA A 129 7.61 -16.68 -3.86
N ASN A 130 8.90 -16.80 -3.53
CA ASN A 130 9.58 -18.08 -3.36
C ASN A 130 9.35 -18.60 -1.93
N SER A 131 8.77 -19.79 -1.83
CA SER A 131 8.44 -20.48 -0.57
C SER A 131 9.64 -20.79 0.33
N ARG A 132 10.88 -20.52 -0.12
CA ARG A 132 12.12 -20.72 0.64
C ARG A 132 12.84 -19.43 1.01
N LEU A 133 12.43 -18.28 0.49
CA LEU A 133 13.17 -17.01 0.63
C LEU A 133 12.42 -15.93 1.40
N GLY A 134 11.12 -16.11 1.63
CA GLY A 134 10.31 -15.11 2.32
C GLY A 134 8.93 -15.63 2.71
N SER A 135 8.13 -14.75 3.30
CA SER A 135 6.76 -14.98 3.70
C SER A 135 5.82 -14.39 2.67
N SER A 136 4.90 -15.19 2.14
CA SER A 136 3.91 -14.72 1.18
C SER A 136 2.52 -15.29 1.44
N LEU A 137 1.51 -14.43 1.29
CA LEU A 137 0.11 -14.82 1.19
C LEU A 137 -0.28 -14.77 -0.28
N VAL A 138 -0.87 -15.85 -0.78
CA VAL A 138 -1.23 -15.98 -2.19
C VAL A 138 -2.70 -16.34 -2.30
N TRP A 139 -3.46 -15.49 -2.97
CA TRP A 139 -4.89 -15.69 -3.15
C TRP A 139 -5.17 -16.81 -4.18
N ASN A 140 -5.97 -17.78 -3.76
CA ASN A 140 -6.50 -18.88 -4.57
C ASN A 140 -8.04 -18.96 -4.43
N GLY A 141 -8.68 -17.85 -4.04
CA GLY A 141 -10.12 -17.78 -3.82
C GLY A 141 -10.89 -17.29 -5.05
N GLU A 142 -12.15 -16.90 -4.83
CA GLU A 142 -13.00 -16.31 -5.86
C GLU A 142 -12.42 -14.98 -6.37
N THR A 143 -12.50 -14.74 -7.69
CA THR A 143 -12.07 -13.47 -8.29
C THR A 143 -12.89 -12.29 -7.77
N GLY A 144 -12.27 -11.13 -7.57
CA GLY A 144 -12.94 -9.89 -7.17
C GLY A 144 -13.23 -9.77 -5.67
N LYS A 145 -12.62 -10.60 -4.83
CA LYS A 145 -12.66 -10.49 -3.36
C LYS A 145 -11.44 -9.75 -2.81
N ASN A 146 -11.47 -9.47 -1.51
CA ASN A 146 -10.34 -8.91 -0.79
C ASN A 146 -9.62 -10.02 -0.02
N MET A 147 -8.28 -10.06 -0.03
CA MET A 147 -7.54 -11.09 0.73
C MET A 147 -7.63 -10.81 2.23
N LEU A 148 -7.15 -9.64 2.66
CA LEU A 148 -7.23 -9.21 4.05
C LEU A 148 -8.24 -8.07 4.22
N ILE A 149 -9.04 -8.15 5.26
CA ILE A 149 -9.94 -7.08 5.70
C ILE A 149 -9.51 -6.67 7.09
N ILE A 150 -9.04 -5.43 7.25
CA ILE A 150 -8.49 -4.94 8.51
C ILE A 150 -9.40 -3.87 9.10
N ASN A 151 -9.83 -4.04 10.35
CA ASN A 151 -10.68 -3.08 11.06
C ASN A 151 -10.23 -2.90 12.52
N ASN A 152 -10.67 -1.81 13.17
CA ASN A 152 -10.55 -1.60 14.62
C ASN A 152 -9.13 -1.88 15.19
N ASN A 153 -8.09 -1.44 14.48
CA ASN A 153 -6.69 -1.57 14.90
C ASN A 153 -6.05 -0.19 14.97
N THR A 154 -5.27 0.05 16.01
CA THR A 154 -4.48 1.27 16.17
C THR A 154 -3.02 0.91 16.39
N SER A 155 -2.09 1.73 15.88
CA SER A 155 -0.65 1.59 16.08
C SER A 155 -0.10 0.21 15.69
N PHE A 156 -0.56 -0.34 14.56
CA PHE A 156 -0.21 -1.70 14.12
C PHE A 156 0.73 -1.73 12.91
N VAL A 157 1.46 -2.83 12.78
CA VAL A 157 2.51 -3.00 11.77
C VAL A 157 2.23 -4.20 10.87
N ILE A 158 2.45 -4.04 9.58
CA ILE A 158 2.58 -5.13 8.59
C ILE A 158 4.00 -5.03 8.01
N ASP A 159 4.80 -6.07 8.19
CA ASP A 159 6.22 -6.05 7.83
C ASP A 159 6.64 -7.33 7.10
N GLY A 160 7.36 -7.19 5.98
CA GLY A 160 8.11 -8.30 5.40
C GLY A 160 7.25 -9.40 4.78
N ILE A 161 6.11 -9.05 4.17
CA ILE A 161 5.16 -10.00 3.57
C ILE A 161 4.92 -9.68 2.09
N GLY A 162 4.96 -10.70 1.25
CA GLY A 162 4.49 -10.61 -0.13
C GLY A 162 3.01 -10.99 -0.28
N PHE A 163 2.22 -10.15 -0.92
CA PHE A 163 0.82 -10.37 -1.26
C PHE A 163 0.71 -10.60 -2.76
N ASN A 164 0.14 -11.73 -3.16
CA ASN A 164 0.01 -12.13 -4.55
C ASN A 164 -1.34 -12.82 -4.80
N ALA A 165 -1.63 -13.10 -6.07
CA ALA A 165 -2.73 -13.95 -6.48
C ALA A 165 -2.25 -15.03 -7.46
N GLU A 166 -2.92 -16.19 -7.47
CA GLU A 166 -2.71 -17.20 -8.50
C GLU A 166 -3.31 -16.77 -9.84
N SER A 167 -2.77 -17.33 -10.93
CA SER A 167 -3.28 -17.09 -12.28
C SER A 167 -4.77 -17.43 -12.35
N ASN A 168 -5.60 -16.47 -12.80
CA ASN A 168 -7.07 -16.54 -12.88
C ASN A 168 -7.83 -16.39 -11.54
N HIS A 169 -7.14 -16.13 -10.44
CA HIS A 169 -7.74 -15.84 -9.14
C HIS A 169 -7.52 -14.36 -8.77
N LEU A 170 -7.94 -13.44 -9.62
CA LEU A 170 -7.56 -12.02 -9.42
C LEU A 170 -8.31 -11.38 -8.25
N LEU A 171 -7.61 -10.64 -7.41
CA LEU A 171 -8.18 -9.92 -6.28
C LEU A 171 -8.86 -8.61 -6.72
N LYS A 172 -9.85 -8.15 -5.93
CA LYS A 172 -10.19 -6.73 -5.90
C LYS A 172 -9.13 -5.95 -5.13
N SER A 173 -8.76 -6.42 -3.94
CA SER A 173 -7.68 -5.82 -3.14
C SER A 173 -6.87 -6.84 -2.34
N ASP A 174 -5.57 -6.61 -2.18
CA ASP A 174 -4.75 -7.38 -1.24
C ASP A 174 -5.15 -7.06 0.20
N ILE A 175 -5.33 -5.76 0.50
CA ILE A 175 -5.76 -5.29 1.81
C ILE A 175 -6.89 -4.26 1.67
N GLU A 176 -8.01 -4.52 2.31
CA GLU A 176 -9.08 -3.55 2.55
C GLU A 176 -8.98 -3.05 4.00
N LEU A 177 -8.65 -1.77 4.19
CA LEU A 177 -8.77 -1.09 5.47
C LEU A 177 -10.21 -0.60 5.62
N ARG A 178 -10.86 -1.05 6.67
CA ARG A 178 -12.18 -0.64 7.12
C ARG A 178 -12.06 0.40 8.24
N PRO A 179 -13.16 0.99 8.72
CA PRO A 179 -13.14 2.07 9.71
C PRO A 179 -12.32 1.81 10.97
N TYR A 180 -11.92 2.91 11.63
CA TYR A 180 -11.19 2.93 12.90
C TYR A 180 -9.78 2.32 12.80
N ILE A 181 -9.09 2.73 11.74
CA ILE A 181 -7.68 2.43 11.51
C ILE A 181 -6.88 3.71 11.71
N ASN A 182 -5.93 3.70 12.64
CA ASN A 182 -5.01 4.81 12.85
C ASN A 182 -3.58 4.31 13.10
N GLN A 183 -2.58 5.04 12.62
CA GLN A 183 -1.15 4.73 12.85
C GLN A 183 -0.75 3.35 12.33
N LEU A 184 -1.09 3.06 11.08
CA LEU A 184 -0.65 1.85 10.40
C LEU A 184 0.69 2.08 9.71
N SER A 185 1.65 1.20 9.98
CA SER A 185 2.92 1.15 9.23
C SER A 185 3.00 -0.14 8.42
N ILE A 186 3.04 -0.01 7.09
CA ILE A 186 3.27 -1.10 6.14
C ILE A 186 4.68 -0.92 5.59
N ARG A 187 5.55 -1.91 5.81
CA ARG A 187 6.95 -1.80 5.39
C ARG A 187 7.51 -3.11 4.84
N ASN A 188 8.47 -3.00 3.92
CA ASN A 188 9.12 -4.16 3.31
C ASN A 188 8.14 -5.19 2.72
N CYS A 189 7.01 -4.72 2.17
CA CYS A 189 5.96 -5.56 1.61
C CYS A 189 5.90 -5.44 0.08
N SER A 190 5.46 -6.50 -0.59
CA SER A 190 5.17 -6.48 -2.01
C SER A 190 3.69 -6.79 -2.28
N PHE A 191 3.10 -6.18 -3.30
CA PHE A 191 1.68 -6.34 -3.62
C PHE A 191 1.47 -6.51 -5.12
N THR A 192 0.73 -7.52 -5.52
CA THR A 192 0.34 -7.80 -6.92
C THR A 192 -0.87 -8.73 -6.98
N GLY A 193 -1.45 -8.91 -8.17
CA GLY A 193 -2.56 -9.85 -8.38
C GLY A 193 -3.96 -9.24 -8.26
N CYS A 194 -4.08 -7.91 -8.18
CA CYS A 194 -5.36 -7.21 -8.17
C CYS A 194 -5.79 -6.82 -9.60
N ALA A 195 -7.07 -6.95 -9.97
CA ALA A 195 -7.56 -6.52 -11.28
C ALA A 195 -9.06 -6.24 -11.30
N GLY A 196 -9.50 -5.49 -12.30
CA GLY A 196 -10.90 -5.17 -12.54
C GLY A 196 -11.31 -3.82 -11.98
N ARG A 197 -12.62 -3.54 -12.02
CA ARG A 197 -13.18 -2.26 -11.60
C ARG A 197 -13.01 -2.04 -10.10
N GLU A 198 -12.61 -0.83 -9.71
CA GLU A 198 -12.29 -0.45 -8.31
C GLU A 198 -11.22 -1.33 -7.66
N SER A 199 -10.34 -1.93 -8.46
CA SER A 199 -9.27 -2.78 -7.94
C SER A 199 -8.08 -1.94 -7.45
N ALA A 200 -7.55 -2.31 -6.29
CA ALA A 200 -6.31 -1.71 -5.81
C ALA A 200 -5.56 -2.65 -4.88
N ASN A 201 -4.22 -2.58 -4.86
CA ASN A 201 -3.46 -3.38 -3.89
C ASN A 201 -3.89 -3.05 -2.45
N ILE A 202 -4.01 -1.76 -2.13
CA ILE A 202 -4.50 -1.28 -0.84
C ILE A 202 -5.73 -0.39 -1.05
N ASN A 203 -6.85 -0.82 -0.49
CA ASN A 203 -8.08 -0.04 -0.45
C ASN A 203 -8.29 0.52 0.96
N MET A 204 -8.17 1.84 1.10
CA MET A 204 -8.33 2.57 2.36
C MET A 204 -9.75 3.12 2.49
N ASN A 205 -10.70 2.21 2.66
CA ASN A 205 -12.11 2.52 2.90
C ASN A 205 -12.76 3.35 1.77
N ALA A 206 -12.39 3.08 0.51
CA ALA A 206 -12.97 3.76 -0.64
C ALA A 206 -14.50 3.52 -0.68
N GLY A 207 -15.27 4.59 -0.54
CA GLY A 207 -16.73 4.59 -0.46
C GLY A 207 -17.33 4.89 0.93
N ASN A 208 -16.52 5.00 1.99
CA ASN A 208 -17.00 5.20 3.36
C ASN A 208 -16.25 6.34 4.08
N GLY A 209 -16.99 7.21 4.76
CA GLY A 209 -16.51 8.44 5.39
C GLY A 209 -16.03 8.29 6.84
N LEU A 210 -15.76 7.07 7.28
CA LEU A 210 -15.21 6.79 8.61
C LEU A 210 -13.68 6.77 8.57
N GLN A 211 -13.07 7.13 9.71
CA GLN A 211 -11.66 7.47 9.82
C GLN A 211 -10.71 6.32 9.45
N VAL A 212 -9.78 6.63 8.55
CA VAL A 212 -8.52 5.92 8.28
C VAL A 212 -7.41 6.97 8.23
N SER A 213 -6.48 6.98 9.18
CA SER A 213 -5.50 8.07 9.28
C SER A 213 -4.10 7.60 9.67
N GLU A 214 -3.11 8.44 9.37
CA GLU A 214 -1.71 8.26 9.75
C GLU A 214 -1.16 6.93 9.21
N ILE A 215 -1.31 6.72 7.90
CA ILE A 215 -0.87 5.51 7.23
C ILE A 215 0.49 5.77 6.57
N ASN A 216 1.46 4.91 6.89
CA ASN A 216 2.82 4.99 6.38
C ASN A 216 3.16 3.75 5.55
N PHE A 217 3.69 3.97 4.36
CA PHE A 217 4.24 2.94 3.47
C PHE A 217 5.74 3.19 3.31
N GLU A 218 6.56 2.20 3.65
CA GLU A 218 8.02 2.31 3.57
C GLU A 218 8.65 1.10 2.90
N ASN A 219 9.46 1.32 1.85
CA ASN A 219 10.14 0.25 1.13
C ASN A 219 9.16 -0.82 0.62
N CYS A 220 8.04 -0.38 0.03
CA CYS A 220 7.02 -1.27 -0.52
C CYS A 220 7.08 -1.33 -2.05
N LEU A 221 6.77 -2.51 -2.60
CA LEU A 221 6.72 -2.77 -4.03
C LEU A 221 5.27 -3.00 -4.46
N PHE A 222 4.75 -2.17 -5.34
CA PHE A 222 3.39 -2.28 -5.86
C PHE A 222 3.46 -2.57 -7.37
N GLY A 223 2.89 -3.70 -7.78
CA GLY A 223 2.78 -4.11 -9.18
C GLY A 223 1.34 -4.35 -9.59
N GLY A 224 0.90 -3.65 -10.63
CA GLY A 224 -0.36 -3.93 -11.29
C GLY A 224 -0.29 -5.19 -12.17
N VAL A 225 -1.46 -5.75 -12.44
CA VAL A 225 -1.64 -6.88 -13.37
C VAL A 225 -1.83 -6.33 -14.78
N THR A 226 -1.18 -6.95 -15.76
CA THR A 226 -1.30 -6.60 -17.17
C THR A 226 -1.75 -7.80 -18.01
N TYR A 227 -2.51 -7.53 -19.06
CA TYR A 227 -2.92 -8.55 -20.03
C TYR A 227 -1.82 -8.85 -21.06
N ASP A 228 -1.10 -7.83 -21.51
CA ASP A 228 -0.19 -7.88 -22.68
C ASP A 228 1.07 -7.01 -22.51
N ASN A 229 1.41 -6.66 -21.26
CA ASN A 229 2.47 -5.70 -20.91
C ASN A 229 2.24 -4.27 -21.42
N LYS A 230 1.02 -3.94 -21.86
CA LYS A 230 0.63 -2.60 -22.33
C LYS A 230 -0.68 -2.12 -21.72
N THR A 231 -1.59 -3.06 -21.46
CA THR A 231 -2.92 -2.84 -20.92
C THR A 231 -2.93 -3.27 -19.46
N TRP A 232 -2.98 -2.31 -18.56
CA TRP A 232 -3.04 -2.53 -17.11
C TRP A 232 -4.48 -2.76 -16.66
N LEU A 233 -4.70 -3.82 -15.89
CA LEU A 233 -6.00 -4.26 -15.40
C LEU A 233 -6.27 -3.80 -13.97
N THR A 234 -5.23 -3.39 -13.24
CA THR A 234 -5.35 -2.81 -11.89
C THR A 234 -5.58 -1.31 -11.99
N GLU A 235 -6.58 -0.79 -11.28
CA GLU A 235 -6.88 0.65 -11.33
C GLU A 235 -5.87 1.48 -10.52
N SER A 236 -5.51 1.07 -9.31
CA SER A 236 -4.56 1.83 -8.48
C SER A 236 -3.71 0.97 -7.56
N ALA A 237 -2.54 1.43 -7.13
CA ALA A 237 -1.82 0.72 -6.07
C ALA A 237 -2.50 0.98 -4.73
N VAL A 238 -2.76 2.25 -4.44
CA VAL A 238 -3.40 2.69 -3.21
C VAL A 238 -4.57 3.59 -3.55
N ILE A 239 -5.77 3.24 -3.09
CA ILE A 239 -6.99 4.03 -3.26
C ILE A 239 -7.61 4.38 -1.91
N GLY A 240 -8.14 5.59 -1.76
CA GLY A 240 -8.92 5.96 -0.56
C GLY A 240 -9.14 7.45 -0.40
N GLY A 241 -9.25 7.90 0.85
CA GLY A 241 -9.31 9.32 1.15
C GLY A 241 -10.71 9.94 1.12
N LEU A 242 -11.77 9.20 1.43
CA LEU A 242 -13.06 9.83 1.73
C LEU A 242 -13.05 10.43 3.15
N ALA A 243 -14.11 11.15 3.55
CA ALA A 243 -14.16 12.00 4.75
C ALA A 243 -13.45 11.41 6.00
N ASN A 244 -12.81 12.28 6.79
CA ASN A 244 -12.03 11.96 8.00
C ASN A 244 -10.74 11.12 7.82
N THR A 245 -10.15 11.13 6.63
CA THR A 245 -8.80 10.60 6.42
C THR A 245 -7.74 11.70 6.59
N LYS A 246 -6.62 11.36 7.24
CA LYS A 246 -5.55 12.32 7.54
C LYS A 246 -4.19 11.68 7.36
N ASN A 247 -3.26 12.43 6.77
CA ASN A 247 -1.83 12.16 6.74
C ASN A 247 -1.46 10.79 6.14
N PHE A 248 -1.00 10.82 4.89
CA PHE A 248 -0.47 9.64 4.20
C PHE A 248 0.99 9.85 3.84
N PHE A 249 1.82 8.84 4.12
CA PHE A 249 3.26 8.90 3.89
C PHE A 249 3.70 7.72 3.04
N PHE A 250 4.47 8.02 2.00
CA PHE A 250 5.06 7.04 1.10
C PHE A 250 6.55 7.33 0.99
N ARG A 251 7.38 6.36 1.35
CA ARG A 251 8.84 6.51 1.30
C ARG A 251 9.51 5.28 0.69
N ASN A 252 10.42 5.50 -0.25
CA ASN A 252 11.20 4.42 -0.88
C ASN A 252 10.30 3.35 -1.53
N CYS A 253 9.11 3.73 -2.02
CA CYS A 253 8.18 2.77 -2.64
C CYS A 253 8.35 2.75 -4.16
N SER A 254 7.98 1.64 -4.78
CA SER A 254 7.93 1.48 -6.24
C SER A 254 6.50 1.18 -6.70
N PHE A 255 6.02 1.87 -7.72
CA PHE A 255 4.67 1.74 -8.27
C PHE A 255 4.74 1.46 -9.78
N LEU A 256 4.33 0.25 -10.19
CA LEU A 256 4.43 -0.20 -11.56
C LEU A 256 3.06 -0.57 -12.14
N GLY A 257 2.58 0.21 -13.10
CA GLY A 257 1.54 -0.20 -14.04
C GLY A 257 0.11 -0.13 -13.52
N TYR A 258 -0.47 1.07 -13.48
CA TYR A 258 -1.85 1.30 -13.05
C TYR A 258 -2.66 2.08 -14.09
N SER A 259 -3.89 1.64 -14.35
CA SER A 259 -4.76 2.26 -15.37
C SER A 259 -5.37 3.60 -14.94
N ILE A 260 -5.36 3.93 -13.64
CA ILE A 260 -5.81 5.22 -13.11
C ILE A 260 -4.66 5.93 -12.39
N GLY A 261 -4.17 5.37 -11.29
CA GLY A 261 -3.33 6.10 -10.34
C GLY A 261 -2.37 5.19 -9.57
N GLY A 262 -1.06 5.48 -9.52
CA GLY A 262 -0.18 4.80 -8.57
C GLY A 262 -0.67 5.04 -7.13
N ILE A 263 -0.77 6.31 -6.76
CA ILE A 263 -1.40 6.77 -5.52
C ILE A 263 -2.66 7.54 -5.88
N ASN A 264 -3.82 7.13 -5.36
CA ASN A 264 -5.11 7.74 -5.65
C ASN A 264 -5.89 8.06 -4.37
N ILE A 265 -5.67 9.27 -3.84
CA ILE A 265 -6.28 9.73 -2.60
C ILE A 265 -7.24 10.86 -2.89
N LYS A 266 -8.49 10.72 -2.46
CA LYS A 266 -9.52 11.72 -2.70
C LYS A 266 -9.30 12.97 -1.84
N ILE A 267 -9.25 12.85 -0.53
CA ILE A 267 -9.10 13.94 0.43
C ILE A 267 -8.07 13.52 1.49
N SER A 268 -7.22 14.44 1.91
CA SER A 268 -6.34 14.28 3.08
C SER A 268 -5.85 15.65 3.56
N ASP A 269 -5.50 15.78 4.83
CA ASP A 269 -4.80 16.98 5.32
C ASP A 269 -3.43 17.14 4.62
N ILE A 270 -2.64 16.07 4.61
CA ILE A 270 -1.30 16.02 4.02
C ILE A 270 -1.09 14.66 3.32
N ILE A 271 -0.43 14.70 2.17
CA ILE A 271 0.18 13.54 1.51
C ILE A 271 1.65 13.85 1.29
N LYS A 272 2.53 12.94 1.71
CA LYS A 272 3.97 13.07 1.53
C LYS A 272 4.51 11.88 0.76
N VAL A 273 5.19 12.15 -0.34
CA VAL A 273 5.76 11.13 -1.24
C VAL A 273 7.25 11.41 -1.44
N GLU A 274 8.10 10.57 -0.84
CA GLU A 274 9.55 10.78 -0.81
C GLU A 274 10.30 9.60 -1.43
N ASN A 275 11.20 9.90 -2.37
CA ASN A 275 12.13 8.91 -2.92
C ASN A 275 11.42 7.67 -3.50
N CYS A 276 10.26 7.87 -4.13
CA CYS A 276 9.50 6.80 -4.77
C CYS A 276 9.79 6.72 -6.26
N GLY A 277 9.71 5.50 -6.80
CA GLY A 277 9.76 5.21 -8.24
C GLY A 277 8.36 4.94 -8.79
N PHE A 278 8.06 5.49 -9.95
CA PHE A 278 6.81 5.27 -10.66
C PHE A 278 7.07 4.87 -12.10
N ALA A 279 6.29 3.93 -12.62
CA ALA A 279 6.35 3.62 -14.04
C ALA A 279 5.04 3.09 -14.63
N PHE A 280 4.79 3.46 -15.88
CA PHE A 280 3.67 2.96 -16.70
C PHE A 280 2.28 3.22 -16.10
N ASN A 281 2.14 4.23 -15.23
CA ASN A 281 0.84 4.61 -14.67
C ASN A 281 0.13 5.59 -15.61
N ASP A 282 -1.20 5.63 -15.64
CA ASP A 282 -1.85 6.78 -16.28
C ASP A 282 -1.48 8.07 -15.53
N ILE A 283 -1.58 8.06 -14.20
CA ILE A 283 -1.13 9.16 -13.35
C ILE A 283 -0.37 8.58 -12.16
N ASP A 284 0.80 9.13 -11.83
CA ASP A 284 1.55 8.63 -10.67
C ASP A 284 0.85 8.95 -9.36
N ILE A 285 0.42 10.21 -9.20
CA ILE A 285 -0.22 10.69 -7.99
C ILE A 285 -1.50 11.48 -8.33
N ILE A 286 -2.62 11.01 -7.81
CA ILE A 286 -3.92 11.69 -7.83
C ILE A 286 -4.26 12.09 -6.40
N CYS A 287 -4.50 13.38 -6.21
CA CYS A 287 -4.96 13.96 -4.95
C CYS A 287 -6.06 14.98 -5.24
N GLN A 288 -7.33 14.73 -4.89
CA GLN A 288 -8.41 15.67 -5.28
C GLN A 288 -8.43 16.92 -4.40
N LEU A 289 -8.40 16.76 -3.07
CA LEU A 289 -8.42 17.84 -2.08
C LEU A 289 -7.41 17.54 -0.96
N CYS A 290 -6.13 17.83 -1.20
CA CYS A 290 -5.09 17.58 -0.20
C CYS A 290 -3.91 18.54 -0.37
N ASN A 291 -3.16 18.74 0.71
CA ASN A 291 -1.82 19.32 0.61
C ASN A 291 -0.83 18.21 0.27
N ILE A 292 -0.01 18.41 -0.76
CA ILE A 292 0.97 17.43 -1.20
C ILE A 292 2.38 17.98 -1.13
N ILE A 293 3.30 17.14 -0.62
CA ILE A 293 4.73 17.33 -0.73
C ILE A 293 5.30 16.09 -1.40
N ALA A 294 5.82 16.25 -2.61
CA ALA A 294 6.48 15.18 -3.34
C ALA A 294 7.93 15.57 -3.62
N SER A 295 8.88 14.79 -3.11
CA SER A 295 10.30 15.09 -3.22
C SER A 295 11.15 13.91 -3.66
N SER A 296 12.12 14.18 -4.54
CA SER A 296 13.11 13.21 -5.02
C SER A 296 12.49 11.97 -5.66
N ASN A 297 11.32 12.09 -6.28
CA ASN A 297 10.67 10.97 -6.96
C ASN A 297 11.16 10.82 -8.39
N TYR A 298 11.12 9.59 -8.91
CA TYR A 298 11.43 9.27 -10.30
C TYR A 298 10.18 8.68 -10.97
N SER A 299 9.89 9.14 -12.18
CA SER A 299 8.78 8.62 -12.99
C SER A 299 9.22 8.40 -14.43
N GLU A 300 8.91 7.22 -14.99
CA GLU A 300 9.16 6.90 -16.38
C GLU A 300 7.96 6.24 -17.05
N ARG A 301 7.67 6.60 -18.31
CA ARG A 301 6.58 6.00 -19.09
C ARG A 301 5.18 6.14 -18.52
N SER A 302 5.00 6.88 -17.41
CA SER A 302 3.69 7.28 -16.94
C SER A 302 3.13 8.42 -17.79
N ASN A 303 1.82 8.48 -17.97
CA ASN A 303 1.26 9.54 -18.82
C ASN A 303 1.24 10.91 -18.13
N SER A 304 1.30 10.95 -16.79
CA SER A 304 1.48 12.18 -16.01
C SER A 304 1.99 11.89 -14.61
N PHE A 305 2.66 12.87 -14.01
CA PHE A 305 3.13 12.78 -12.64
C PHE A 305 2.03 13.10 -11.62
N PHE A 306 1.24 14.16 -11.88
CA PHE A 306 0.29 14.64 -10.87
C PHE A 306 -1.03 15.13 -11.46
N LYS A 307 -2.11 14.92 -10.70
CA LYS A 307 -3.43 15.52 -10.94
C LYS A 307 -4.16 15.82 -9.63
N SER A 308 -4.73 17.02 -9.56
CA SER A 308 -5.70 17.44 -8.55
C SER A 308 -7.00 17.92 -9.17
N GLU A 309 -8.08 17.95 -8.38
CA GLU A 309 -9.32 18.62 -8.76
C GLU A 309 -9.17 20.15 -8.68
N ILE A 310 -10.03 20.85 -9.41
CA ILE A 310 -10.19 22.30 -9.30
C ILE A 310 -11.08 22.56 -8.09
N SER A 311 -10.55 23.30 -7.12
CA SER A 311 -11.20 23.53 -5.84
C SER A 311 -11.08 25.00 -5.43
N GLN A 312 -12.11 25.52 -4.75
CA GLN A 312 -12.03 26.84 -4.10
C GLN A 312 -11.27 26.79 -2.76
N ASN A 313 -11.07 25.60 -2.20
CA ASN A 313 -10.24 25.42 -1.01
C ASN A 313 -8.77 25.58 -1.38
N VAL A 314 -8.01 26.22 -0.48
CA VAL A 314 -6.57 26.40 -0.64
C VAL A 314 -5.88 25.05 -0.53
N ALA A 315 -5.55 24.45 -1.67
CA ALA A 315 -4.65 23.32 -1.76
C ALA A 315 -3.22 23.82 -2.02
N PHE A 316 -2.24 23.20 -1.35
CA PHE A 316 -0.82 23.46 -1.56
C PHE A 316 -0.15 22.23 -2.16
N ALA A 317 0.47 22.40 -3.32
CA ALA A 317 1.27 21.36 -3.94
C ALA A 317 2.74 21.79 -4.01
N THR A 318 3.64 21.01 -3.41
CA THR A 318 5.08 21.29 -3.42
C THR A 318 5.83 20.11 -4.03
N PHE A 319 6.58 20.39 -5.10
CA PHE A 319 7.36 19.42 -5.85
C PHE A 319 8.84 19.83 -5.82
N LEU A 320 9.68 18.99 -5.24
CA LEU A 320 11.11 19.25 -5.02
C LEU A 320 11.98 18.15 -5.64
N ASP A 321 12.93 18.51 -6.49
CA ASP A 321 13.93 17.56 -7.02
C ASP A 321 13.34 16.29 -7.67
N ASN A 322 12.12 16.35 -8.22
CA ASN A 322 11.51 15.20 -8.89
C ASN A 322 12.00 15.10 -10.34
N CYS A 323 12.04 13.88 -10.88
CA CYS A 323 12.42 13.61 -12.25
C CYS A 323 11.30 12.87 -12.98
N PHE A 324 10.74 13.48 -14.01
CA PHE A 324 9.67 12.92 -14.83
C PHE A 324 10.14 12.75 -16.28
N TYR A 325 10.32 11.49 -16.67
CA TYR A 325 10.54 11.11 -18.06
C TYR A 325 9.22 10.79 -18.77
N GLY A 326 8.16 10.35 -18.10
CA GLY A 326 6.84 10.18 -18.75
C GLY A 326 6.79 9.28 -20.00
N SER A 327 5.63 9.19 -20.65
CA SER A 327 5.43 8.47 -21.92
C SER A 327 5.67 9.38 -23.15
N GLU A 328 5.87 8.77 -24.32
CA GLU A 328 6.16 9.49 -25.58
C GLU A 328 4.98 10.32 -26.10
N ASP A 329 3.74 9.99 -25.68
CA ASP A 329 2.51 10.63 -26.14
C ASP A 329 1.93 11.64 -25.11
N ALA A 330 2.64 11.86 -24.00
CA ALA A 330 2.16 12.67 -22.90
C ALA A 330 2.65 14.12 -22.95
N ASP A 331 1.70 15.04 -23.16
CA ASP A 331 1.96 16.48 -23.20
C ASP A 331 1.98 17.15 -21.81
N PHE A 332 1.24 16.61 -20.84
CA PHE A 332 1.06 17.24 -19.53
C PHE A 332 1.72 16.41 -18.43
N VAL A 333 2.72 16.99 -17.77
CA VAL A 333 3.31 16.40 -16.56
C VAL A 333 2.36 16.56 -15.38
N ILE A 334 1.73 17.72 -15.29
CA ILE A 334 0.68 18.04 -14.32
C ILE A 334 -0.61 18.33 -15.07
N ARG A 335 -1.65 17.51 -14.84
CA ARG A 335 -2.92 17.57 -15.59
C ARG A 335 -3.96 18.53 -15.02
N GLY A 336 -3.72 19.12 -13.85
CA GLY A 336 -4.66 20.06 -13.24
C GLY A 336 -4.50 20.19 -11.75
N GLY A 337 -5.05 21.28 -11.22
CA GLY A 337 -5.13 21.63 -9.80
C GLY A 337 -5.51 23.09 -9.64
N ALA A 338 -5.65 23.54 -8.39
CA ALA A 338 -5.95 24.92 -8.02
C ALA A 338 -5.24 25.27 -6.70
N GLY A 339 -5.14 26.56 -6.38
CA GLY A 339 -4.40 27.03 -5.20
C GLY A 339 -2.94 27.29 -5.53
N SER A 340 -2.04 27.03 -4.57
CA SER A 340 -0.62 27.37 -4.73
C SER A 340 0.21 26.15 -5.09
N ILE A 341 1.01 26.26 -6.14
CA ILE A 341 1.98 25.24 -6.55
C ILE A 341 3.40 25.80 -6.47
N VAL A 342 4.29 25.02 -5.85
CA VAL A 342 5.71 25.31 -5.68
C VAL A 342 6.51 24.22 -6.39
N LEU A 343 7.31 24.60 -7.38
CA LEU A 343 8.17 23.74 -8.19
C LEU A 343 9.62 24.15 -7.98
N ILE A 344 10.46 23.30 -7.40
CA ILE A 344 11.88 23.59 -7.18
C ILE A 344 12.73 22.45 -7.72
N ASN A 345 13.68 22.78 -8.61
CA ASN A 345 14.70 21.86 -9.13
C ASN A 345 14.17 20.56 -9.74
N ASN A 346 12.93 20.56 -10.24
CA ASN A 346 12.38 19.38 -10.91
C ASN A 346 12.93 19.27 -12.34
N ASN A 347 13.10 18.04 -12.80
CA ASN A 347 13.41 17.73 -14.19
C ASN A 347 12.16 17.17 -14.87
N PHE A 348 11.43 18.05 -15.54
CA PHE A 348 10.34 17.68 -16.42
C PHE A 348 10.92 17.40 -17.80
N GLY A 349 11.59 16.25 -17.87
CA GLY A 349 12.53 15.88 -18.92
C GLY A 349 11.97 15.07 -20.05
N GLY A 350 10.81 14.41 -19.92
CA GLY A 350 9.99 13.84 -21.01
C GLY A 350 10.66 12.88 -22.03
N MET A 351 10.04 11.73 -22.28
CA MET A 351 10.26 10.86 -23.44
C MET A 351 9.44 11.33 -24.64
N GLY A 352 8.64 12.40 -24.49
CA GLY A 352 7.82 13.00 -25.54
C GLY A 352 8.57 13.13 -26.87
N GLY A 353 7.83 12.97 -27.98
CA GLY A 353 8.35 13.15 -29.34
C GLY A 353 9.17 14.43 -29.48
N SER A 354 10.03 14.50 -30.50
CA SER A 354 11.08 15.55 -30.63
C SER A 354 10.60 16.98 -30.39
N ASP A 355 9.31 17.26 -30.61
CA ASP A 355 8.73 18.60 -30.62
C ASP A 355 7.71 18.86 -29.48
N GLN A 356 7.46 17.90 -28.57
CA GLN A 356 6.46 18.06 -27.49
C GLN A 356 7.03 18.77 -26.26
N ILE A 357 6.35 19.84 -25.82
CA ILE A 357 6.65 20.59 -24.59
C ILE A 357 6.04 19.86 -23.39
N ASN A 358 6.79 19.74 -22.30
CA ASN A 358 6.25 19.28 -21.02
C ASN A 358 5.44 20.39 -20.34
N LYS A 359 4.11 20.26 -20.37
CA LYS A 359 3.16 21.28 -19.91
C LYS A 359 2.70 21.05 -18.48
N ILE A 360 2.40 22.15 -17.78
CA ILE A 360 1.83 22.19 -16.44
C ILE A 360 0.47 22.88 -16.54
N LYS A 361 -0.61 22.16 -16.23
CA LYS A 361 -1.97 22.72 -16.18
C LYS A 361 -2.35 23.09 -14.75
N TRP A 362 -2.77 24.35 -14.54
CA TRP A 362 -3.14 24.86 -13.23
C TRP A 362 -4.22 25.95 -13.33
N ASP A 363 -5.19 25.97 -12.42
CA ASP A 363 -6.23 27.01 -12.38
C ASP A 363 -5.61 28.37 -12.05
N ASP A 364 -5.95 29.40 -12.82
CA ASP A 364 -5.35 30.74 -12.79
C ASP A 364 -6.22 31.80 -12.09
N LYS A 365 -7.30 31.37 -11.42
CA LYS A 365 -8.18 32.24 -10.63
C LYS A 365 -7.41 32.96 -9.52
N ALA A 366 -7.99 34.05 -9.03
CA ALA A 366 -7.34 35.07 -8.18
C ALA A 366 -6.63 34.57 -6.90
N THR A 367 -6.90 33.36 -6.43
CA THR A 367 -6.27 32.75 -5.24
C THR A 367 -5.18 31.74 -5.57
N SER A 368 -4.93 31.46 -6.85
CA SER A 368 -3.91 30.53 -7.30
C SER A 368 -2.58 31.24 -7.57
N THR A 369 -1.48 30.60 -7.19
CA THR A 369 -0.13 31.09 -7.51
C THR A 369 0.75 29.94 -7.96
N ILE A 370 1.63 30.22 -8.92
CA ILE A 370 2.65 29.28 -9.38
C ILE A 370 4.01 29.88 -9.04
N TYR A 371 4.79 29.19 -8.22
CA TYR A 371 6.19 29.52 -7.97
C TYR A 371 7.08 28.42 -8.56
N SER A 372 7.98 28.79 -9.45
CA SER A 372 8.88 27.88 -10.15
C SER A 372 10.32 28.40 -10.06
N ASN A 373 11.23 27.56 -9.58
CA ASN A 373 12.64 27.91 -9.43
C ASN A 373 13.58 26.75 -9.80
N GLY A 374 14.46 26.97 -10.78
CA GLY A 374 15.53 26.03 -11.14
C GLY A 374 15.06 24.74 -11.81
N ASN A 375 13.81 24.69 -12.30
CA ASN A 375 13.26 23.51 -12.98
C ASN A 375 13.77 23.42 -14.42
N PHE A 376 13.78 22.21 -14.97
CA PHE A 376 14.01 21.96 -16.39
C PHE A 376 12.70 21.55 -17.06
N TYR A 377 12.37 22.21 -18.17
CA TYR A 377 11.23 21.87 -19.03
C TYR A 377 11.72 21.47 -20.41
N LYS A 378 11.54 20.21 -20.80
CA LYS A 378 11.87 19.74 -22.15
C LYS A 378 11.07 20.51 -23.19
N ASN A 379 11.75 20.92 -24.26
CA ASN A 379 11.23 21.59 -25.46
C ASN A 379 10.50 22.93 -25.25
N ALA A 380 10.38 23.44 -24.02
CA ALA A 380 9.83 24.78 -23.81
C ALA A 380 10.73 25.81 -24.51
N SER A 381 10.20 26.63 -25.43
CA SER A 381 11.00 27.72 -25.99
C SER A 381 11.15 28.83 -24.94
N GLY A 382 12.18 29.68 -25.05
CA GLY A 382 12.33 30.85 -24.15
C GLY A 382 11.18 31.87 -24.26
N ILE A 383 10.23 31.67 -25.19
CA ILE A 383 9.09 32.54 -25.48
C ILE A 383 7.76 31.89 -25.05
N GLU A 384 7.70 30.55 -24.95
CA GLU A 384 6.48 29.82 -24.60
C GLU A 384 6.49 29.38 -23.14
N SER A 385 5.51 29.87 -22.37
CA SER A 385 5.29 29.47 -20.99
C SER A 385 4.94 27.97 -20.92
N PRO A 386 5.58 27.18 -20.04
CA PRO A 386 5.17 25.79 -19.80
C PRO A 386 3.87 25.70 -18.98
N PHE A 387 3.33 26.83 -18.51
CA PHE A 387 2.14 26.89 -17.67
C PHE A 387 0.90 27.23 -18.49
N TYR A 388 -0.15 26.43 -18.32
CA TYR A 388 -1.40 26.53 -19.06
C TYR A 388 -2.61 26.56 -18.12
N ASP A 389 -3.66 27.28 -18.50
CA ASP A 389 -4.94 27.27 -17.81
C ASP A 389 -5.75 25.99 -18.08
N MET A 390 -6.92 25.90 -17.44
CA MET A 390 -7.83 24.76 -17.60
C MET A 390 -8.44 24.65 -19.01
N GLN A 391 -8.32 25.68 -19.86
CA GLN A 391 -8.72 25.69 -21.27
C GLN A 391 -7.54 25.42 -22.23
N ASN A 392 -6.38 25.01 -21.71
CA ASN A 392 -5.13 24.78 -22.47
C ASN A 392 -4.58 26.05 -23.14
N ARG A 393 -4.81 27.23 -22.58
CA ARG A 393 -4.19 28.48 -23.05
C ARG A 393 -2.96 28.79 -22.19
N PRO A 394 -1.84 29.25 -22.78
CA PRO A 394 -0.67 29.65 -22.02
C PRO A 394 -1.02 30.75 -21.00
N LEU A 395 -0.52 30.61 -19.77
CA LEU A 395 -0.68 31.63 -18.74
C LEU A 395 0.20 32.82 -19.05
N THR A 396 -0.37 34.03 -18.88
CA THR A 396 0.32 35.31 -19.10
C THR A 396 0.57 36.09 -17.82
N LYS A 397 -0.01 35.64 -16.69
CA LYS A 397 0.10 36.24 -15.35
C LYS A 397 -0.15 35.18 -14.28
N GLY A 398 0.09 35.51 -13.01
CA GLY A 398 -0.20 34.62 -11.88
C GLY A 398 0.86 33.56 -11.62
N PHE A 399 2.03 33.66 -12.27
CA PHE A 399 3.18 32.79 -12.03
C PHE A 399 4.47 33.58 -11.88
N GLN A 400 5.42 33.02 -11.13
CA GLN A 400 6.79 33.46 -11.00
C GLN A 400 7.71 32.31 -11.38
N SER A 401 8.55 32.52 -12.39
CA SER A 401 9.54 31.55 -12.89
C SER A 401 10.93 32.18 -12.78
N ILE A 402 11.85 31.50 -12.06
CA ILE A 402 13.18 32.01 -11.75
C ILE A 402 14.21 30.92 -12.07
N ASN A 403 15.27 31.22 -12.82
CA ASN A 403 16.34 30.26 -13.15
C ASN A 403 15.86 28.95 -13.83
N ASP A 404 14.60 28.89 -14.28
CA ASP A 404 14.10 27.73 -15.00
C ASP A 404 14.79 27.64 -16.36
N LYS A 405 15.07 26.41 -16.77
CA LYS A 405 15.78 26.09 -18.00
C LYS A 405 14.86 25.35 -18.95
N SER A 406 15.18 25.46 -20.22
CA SER A 406 14.59 24.64 -21.25
C SER A 406 15.63 24.13 -22.22
N GLY A 407 15.33 22.99 -22.85
CA GLY A 407 16.25 22.32 -23.77
C GLY A 407 15.65 21.06 -24.37
N LEU A 408 16.37 20.49 -25.35
CA LEU A 408 15.95 19.28 -26.09
C LEU A 408 16.21 17.99 -25.29
N GLU A 409 17.28 17.96 -24.50
CA GLU A 409 17.70 16.79 -23.73
C GLU A 409 17.65 17.09 -22.23
N ALA A 410 17.02 16.19 -21.47
CA ALA A 410 16.99 16.24 -20.02
C ALA A 410 18.41 16.19 -19.45
N ILE A 411 18.65 16.89 -18.35
CA ILE A 411 19.91 16.74 -17.60
C ILE A 411 19.95 15.30 -17.07
N ASN A 412 21.05 14.58 -17.30
CA ASN A 412 21.26 13.23 -16.76
C ASN A 412 21.15 13.25 -15.23
N ILE A 413 20.05 12.75 -14.68
CA ILE A 413 19.84 12.60 -13.24
C ILE A 413 19.94 11.12 -12.87
N ARG A 414 20.48 10.86 -11.68
CA ARG A 414 20.59 9.53 -11.08
C ARG A 414 19.20 8.87 -11.04
N LYS A 415 19.01 7.83 -11.85
CA LYS A 415 17.79 7.01 -11.82
C LYS A 415 17.68 6.32 -10.46
N LEU A 416 16.51 6.39 -9.84
CA LEU A 416 16.17 5.48 -8.75
C LEU A 416 15.82 4.12 -9.37
N PRO A 417 16.25 3.01 -8.78
CA PRO A 417 15.89 1.69 -9.30
C PRO A 417 14.37 1.50 -9.20
N ILE A 418 13.70 1.37 -10.34
CA ILE A 418 12.39 0.73 -10.38
C ILE A 418 12.67 -0.77 -10.27
N VAL A 419 12.21 -1.36 -9.18
CA VAL A 419 12.37 -2.80 -8.98
C VAL A 419 11.29 -3.48 -9.82
N HIS A 420 11.68 -3.93 -11.01
CA HIS A 420 10.88 -4.89 -11.77
C HIS A 420 10.91 -6.24 -11.03
N GLN A 421 9.74 -6.83 -10.81
CA GLN A 421 9.63 -8.20 -10.29
C GLN A 421 9.83 -9.22 -11.39
#